data_AF-A0A0A2V759-F1
#
_entry.id   AF-A0A0A2V759-F1
#
_cell.length_a   1.000
_cell.length_b   1.000
_cell.length_c   1.000
_cell.angle_alpha   90.00
_cell.angle_beta   90.00
_cell.angle_gamma   90.00
#
_symmetry.space_group_name_H-M   'P 1'
#
loop_
_entity.id
_entity.type
_entity.pdbx_description
1 polymer ?
#
loop_
_entity_poly.entity_id
_entity_poly.type
_entity_poly.pdbx_seq_one_letter_code
_entity_poly.pdbx_strand_id
1 'polypeptide(L)' 'MPAQPHQQQQQQQQDDKRQAAREVIDILHEISTILNTHLDRTELSLCVSLIENGVNPEALAAVIKELRKEAAATPAVD' A
#
# COMPACT_ATOMS: atom_id res chain seq x y z
N MET A 1 37.14 10.39 -9.88
CA MET A 1 37.06 9.35 -8.83
C MET A 1 36.03 8.34 -9.32
N PRO A 2 36.42 7.17 -9.84
CA PRO A 2 35.43 6.19 -10.28
C PRO A 2 34.67 5.67 -9.06
N ALA A 3 33.33 5.64 -9.13
CA ALA A 3 32.53 4.96 -8.12
C ALA A 3 33.04 3.52 -8.01
N GLN A 4 33.31 3.06 -6.79
CA GLN A 4 33.77 1.69 -6.58
C GLN A 4 32.68 0.72 -7.06
N PRO A 5 33.01 -0.38 -7.76
CA PRO A 5 32.02 -1.29 -8.34
C PRO A 5 31.02 -1.85 -7.31
N HIS A 6 31.40 -1.94 -6.04
CA HIS A 6 30.51 -2.37 -4.96
C HIS A 6 29.36 -1.38 -4.69
N GLN A 7 29.61 -0.08 -4.90
CA GLN A 7 28.62 0.97 -4.67
C GLN A 7 27.59 1.01 -5.80
N GLN A 8 28.03 0.79 -7.05
CA GLN A 8 27.14 0.77 -8.20
C GLN A 8 26.19 -0.42 -8.18
N GLN A 9 26.67 -1.60 -7.75
CA GLN A 9 25.82 -2.79 -7.64
C GLN A 9 24.75 -2.65 -6.55
N GLN A 10 25.08 -2.01 -5.41
CA GLN A 10 24.10 -1.78 -4.34
C GLN A 10 23.02 -0.77 -4.75
N GLN A 11 23.39 0.27 -5.49
CA GLN A 11 22.42 1.26 -5.97
C GLN A 11 21.43 0.64 -6.97
N GLN A 12 21.93 -0.15 -7.93
CA GLN A 12 21.07 -0.83 -8.89
C GLN A 12 20.06 -1.76 -8.21
N GLN A 13 20.50 -2.56 -7.24
CA GLN A 13 19.59 -3.45 -6.51
C GLN A 13 18.51 -2.69 -5.72
N GLN A 14 18.84 -1.51 -5.18
CA GLN A 14 17.86 -0.67 -4.49
C GLN A 14 16.83 -0.10 -5.46
N ASP A 15 17.26 0.32 -6.65
CA ASP A 15 16.38 0.84 -7.69
C ASP A 15 15.44 -0.26 -8.21
N ASP A 16 15.96 -1.47 -8.46
CA ASP A 16 15.16 -2.63 -8.88
C ASP A 16 14.08 -2.97 -7.83
N LYS A 17 14.45 -2.97 -6.54
CA LYS A 17 13.50 -3.22 -5.45
C LYS A 17 12.40 -2.15 -5.37
N ARG A 18 12.77 -0.88 -5.56
CA ARG A 18 11.80 0.23 -5.57
C ARG A 18 10.85 0.14 -6.75
N GLN A 19 11.35 -0.25 -7.91
CA GLN A 19 10.52 -0.47 -9.09
C GLN A 19 9.54 -1.62 -8.86
N ALA A 20 10.02 -2.78 -8.38
CA ALA A 20 9.16 -3.91 -8.07
C ALA A 20 8.06 -3.55 -7.04
N ALA A 21 8.39 -2.79 -6.01
CA ALA A 21 7.41 -2.32 -5.03
C ALA A 21 6.33 -1.42 -5.65
N ARG A 22 6.70 -0.55 -6.60
CA ARG A 22 5.73 0.29 -7.33
C ARG A 22 4.80 -0.56 -8.20
N GLU A 23 5.36 -1.52 -8.94
CA GLU A 23 4.59 -2.44 -9.78
C GLU A 23 3.58 -3.25 -8.96
N VAL A 24 3.96 -3.71 -7.76
CA VAL A 24 3.03 -4.40 -6.85
C VAL A 24 1.88 -3.48 -6.44
N ILE A 25 2.15 -2.23 -6.07
CA ILE A 25 1.10 -1.26 -5.70
C ILE A 25 0.22 -0.90 -6.90
N ASP A 26 0.78 -0.82 -8.11
CA ASP A 26 0.03 -0.64 -9.35
C ASP A 26 -1.00 -1.76 -9.57
N ILE A 27 -0.54 -3.01 -9.46
CA ILE A 27 -1.40 -4.20 -9.61
C ILE A 27 -2.48 -4.23 -8.52
N LEU A 28 -2.12 -3.96 -7.27
CA LEU A 28 -3.08 -3.93 -6.17
C LEU A 28 -4.14 -2.82 -6.34
N HIS A 29 -3.75 -1.67 -6.89
CA HIS A 29 -4.69 -0.58 -7.17
C HIS A 29 -5.63 -0.91 -8.33
N GLU A 30 -5.16 -1.62 -9.36
CA GLU A 30 -6.03 -2.15 -10.41
C GLU A 30 -7.06 -3.13 -9.85
N ILE A 31 -6.62 -4.06 -9.00
CA ILE A 31 -7.53 -5.00 -8.31
C ILE A 31 -8.53 -4.25 -7.42
N SER A 32 -8.08 -3.27 -6.64
CA SER A 32 -8.91 -2.40 -5.79
C SER A 32 -10.01 -1.71 -6.59
N THR A 33 -9.67 -1.21 -7.78
CA THR A 33 -10.61 -0.56 -8.70
C THR A 33 -11.64 -1.55 -9.22
N ILE A 34 -11.21 -2.72 -9.68
CA ILE A 34 -12.11 -3.77 -10.21
C ILE A 34 -13.08 -4.26 -9.13
N LEU A 35 -12.59 -4.43 -7.90
CA LEU A 35 -13.38 -4.88 -6.76
C LEU A 35 -14.17 -3.76 -6.08
N ASN A 36 -14.08 -2.52 -6.56
CA ASN A 36 -14.72 -1.35 -5.98
C ASN A 36 -14.49 -1.24 -4.46
N THR A 37 -13.28 -1.51 -4.00
CA THR A 37 -12.95 -1.37 -2.57
C THR A 37 -12.74 0.08 -2.19
N HIS A 38 -12.65 1.00 -3.17
CA HIS A 38 -12.40 2.42 -2.96
C HIS A 38 -11.14 2.69 -2.12
N LEU A 39 -10.11 1.85 -2.26
CA LEU A 39 -8.81 2.07 -1.61
C LEU A 39 -7.81 2.66 -2.60
N ASP A 40 -7.24 3.81 -2.25
CA ASP A 40 -6.17 4.44 -3.02
C ASP A 40 -4.81 3.76 -2.79
N ARG A 41 -3.79 4.20 -3.53
CA ARG A 41 -2.43 3.63 -3.48
C ARG A 41 -1.76 3.76 -2.12
N THR A 42 -2.03 4.86 -1.41
CA THR A 42 -1.50 5.13 -0.07
C THR A 42 -2.17 4.20 0.93
N GLU A 43 -3.49 4.07 0.86
CA GLU A 43 -4.28 3.18 1.72
C GLU A 43 -3.90 1.70 1.49
N LEU A 44 -3.72 1.28 0.24
CA LEU A 44 -3.24 -0.07 -0.10
C LEU A 44 -1.83 -0.33 0.44
N SER A 45 -0.92 0.65 0.30
CA SER A 45 0.45 0.53 0.85
C SER A 45 0.43 0.37 2.36
N LEU A 46 -0.47 1.07 3.05
CA LEU A 46 -0.69 0.92 4.48
C LEU A 46 -1.27 -0.46 4.81
N CYS A 47 -2.27 -0.93 4.07
CA CYS A 47 -2.85 -2.26 4.26
C CYS A 47 -1.79 -3.36 4.11
N VAL A 48 -0.97 -3.29 3.06
CA VAL A 48 0.15 -4.22 2.86
C VAL A 48 1.11 -4.17 4.04
N SER A 49 1.51 -2.96 4.46
CA SER A 49 2.41 -2.79 5.61
C SER A 49 1.83 -3.42 6.89
N LEU A 50 0.54 -3.24 7.16
CA LEU A 50 -0.12 -3.85 8.33
C LEU A 50 -0.15 -5.38 8.23
N ILE A 51 -0.47 -5.93 7.06
CA ILE A 51 -0.51 -7.38 6.82
C ILE A 51 0.90 -8.00 6.95
N GLU A 52 1.93 -7.34 6.43
CA GLU A 52 3.33 -7.73 6.60
C GLU A 52 3.77 -7.71 8.08
N ASN A 53 3.17 -6.86 8.90
CA ASN A 53 3.36 -6.82 10.35
C ASN A 53 2.45 -7.81 11.12
N GLY A 54 1.78 -8.74 10.42
CA GLY A 54 1.02 -9.83 11.02
C GLY A 54 -0.45 -9.53 11.30
N VAL A 55 -0.98 -8.39 10.82
CA VAL A 55 -2.41 -8.11 10.90
C VAL A 55 -3.18 -9.04 9.95
N ASN A 56 -4.24 -9.67 10.47
CA ASN A 56 -5.10 -10.53 9.66
C ASN A 56 -5.90 -9.70 8.62
N PRO A 57 -5.91 -10.09 7.33
CA PRO A 57 -6.55 -9.30 6.27
C PRO A 57 -8.08 -9.24 6.39
N GLU A 58 -8.75 -10.31 6.83
CA GLU A 58 -10.19 -10.30 7.05
C GLU A 58 -10.59 -9.33 8.18
N ALA A 59 -9.83 -9.33 9.28
CA ALA A 59 -10.02 -8.41 10.40
C ALA A 59 -9.76 -6.96 10.00
N LEU A 60 -8.69 -6.69 9.23
CA LEU A 60 -8.40 -5.35 8.71
C LEU A 60 -9.53 -4.85 7.81
N ALA A 61 -10.05 -5.70 6.92
CA ALA A 61 -11.17 -5.35 6.06
C ALA A 61 -12.45 -5.03 6.86
N ALA A 62 -12.71 -5.75 7.96
CA ALA A 62 -13.82 -5.46 8.84
C ALA A 62 -13.66 -4.09 9.53
N VAL A 63 -12.47 -3.77 10.02
CA VAL A 63 -12.16 -2.47 10.64
C VAL A 63 -12.34 -1.33 9.64
N ILE A 64 -11.83 -1.46 8.41
CA ILE A 64 -12.01 -0.44 7.36
C ILE A 64 -13.49 -0.19 7.06
N LYS A 65 -14.30 -1.25 6.97
CA LYS A 65 -15.75 -1.12 6.73
C LYS A 65 -16.45 -0.40 7.87
N GLU A 66 -16.11 -0.70 9.13
CA GLU A 66 -16.73 -0.04 10.27
C GLU A 66 -16.33 1.44 10.34
N LEU A 67 -15.04 1.76 10.16
CA LEU A 67 -14.56 3.15 10.13
C LEU A 67 -15.26 3.99 9.04
N ARG A 68 -15.47 3.41 7.85
CA ARG A 68 -16.21 4.08 6.77
C ARG A 68 -17.68 4.30 7.11
N LYS A 69 -18.31 3.33 7.77
CA LYS A 69 -19.71 3.44 8.21
C LYS A 69 -19.86 4.52 9.28
N GLU A 70 -18.94 4.59 10.23
CA GLU A 70 -18.91 5.64 11.26
C GLU A 70 -18.71 7.03 10.64
N ALA A 71 -17.72 7.17 9.73
CA ALA A 71 -17.45 8.43 9.04
C ALA A 71 -18.62 8.92 8.17
N ALA A 72 -19.38 8.01 7.57
CA ALA A 72 -20.59 8.35 6.81
C ALA A 72 -21.79 8.73 7.71
N ALA A 73 -21.81 8.23 8.96
CA ALA A 73 -22.88 8.51 9.91
C ALA A 73 -22.70 9.84 10.64
N THR A 74 -21.46 10.37 10.72
CA THR A 74 -21.20 11.68 11.29
C THR A 74 -21.58 12.77 10.29
N PRO A 75 -22.65 13.55 10.51
CA PRO A 75 -22.88 14.75 9.73
C PRO A 75 -21.67 15.66 9.95
N ALA A 76 -21.07 16.15 8.86
CA ALA A 76 -20.05 17.17 8.94
C ALA A 76 -20.61 18.33 9.77
N VAL A 77 -20.10 18.48 10.99
CA VAL A 77 -20.33 19.66 11.81
C VAL A 77 -19.48 20.76 11.19
N ASP A 78 -20.05 21.44 10.20
CA ASP A 78 -19.61 22.79 9.83
C ASP A 78 -20.10 23.77 10.91
#